data_AF-A0A971EZ95-F1
#
_entry.id   AF-A0A971EZ95-F1
#
_cell.length_a   1.000
_cell.length_b   1.000
_cell.length_c   1.000
_cell.angle_alpha   90.00
_cell.angle_beta   90.00
_cell.angle_gamma   90.00
#
_symmetry.space_group_name_H-M   'P 1'
#
loop_
_entity.id
_entity.type
_entity.pdbx_description
1 polymer ?
#
loop_
_entity_poly.entity_id
_entity_poly.type
_entity_poly.pdbx_seq_one_letter_code
_entity_poly.pdbx_strand_id
1 'polypeptide(L)' 'MKYGIYYAFWEKQWGADYTKYIQKAALLGFDILELSCASLDQISKKEVEKLKAAKNSYGLKLTAG' A
#
# COMPACT_ATOMS: atom_id res chain seq x y z
N MET A 1 16.32 8.55 -8.12
CA MET A 1 15.00 8.22 -8.70
C MET A 1 14.26 7.32 -7.72
N LYS A 2 12.93 7.39 -7.62
CA LYS A 2 12.11 6.48 -6.80
C LYS A 2 11.14 5.73 -7.71
N TYR A 3 10.97 4.42 -7.51
CA TYR A 3 10.14 3.58 -8.36
C TYR A 3 8.99 2.95 -7.58
N GLY A 4 7.80 2.99 -8.15
CA GLY A 4 6.58 2.52 -7.51
C GLY A 4 5.78 1.55 -8.35
N ILE A 5 4.85 0.88 -7.69
CA ILE A 5 3.87 -0.01 -8.30
C ILE A 5 2.49 0.23 -7.71
N TYR A 6 1.46 0.09 -8.54
CA TYR A 6 0.08 0.18 -8.08
C TYR A 6 -0.40 -1.15 -7.53
N TYR A 7 -1.05 -1.14 -6.36
CA TYR A 7 -1.49 -2.39 -5.70
C TYR A 7 -2.41 -3.24 -6.60
N ALA A 8 -3.22 -2.58 -7.44
CA ALA A 8 -4.19 -3.24 -8.31
C ALA A 8 -3.55 -4.07 -9.42
N PHE A 9 -2.23 -3.97 -9.63
CA PHE A 9 -1.50 -4.90 -10.50
C PHE A 9 -1.73 -6.37 -10.08
N TRP A 10 -1.92 -6.62 -8.78
CA TRP A 10 -2.14 -7.96 -8.24
C TRP A 10 -3.60 -8.29 -7.91
N GLU A 11 -4.54 -7.35 -8.09
CA GLU A 11 -5.94 -7.54 -7.72
C GLU A 11 -6.86 -7.44 -8.93
N LYS A 12 -8.01 -8.11 -8.86
CA LYS A 12 -9.06 -8.01 -9.87
C LYS A 12 -10.27 -7.20 -9.39
N GLN A 13 -10.26 -6.76 -8.13
CA GLN A 13 -11.34 -6.02 -7.47
C GLN A 13 -10.79 -4.86 -6.66
N TRP A 14 -11.64 -3.86 -6.41
CA TRP A 14 -11.34 -2.73 -5.55
C TRP A 14 -11.48 -3.12 -4.08
N GLY A 15 -10.57 -2.62 -3.24
CA GLY A 15 -10.52 -2.95 -1.82
C GLY A 15 -9.71 -4.21 -1.58
N ALA A 16 -8.61 -4.07 -0.84
CA ALA A 16 -7.74 -5.17 -0.48
C ALA A 16 -7.09 -4.92 0.88
N ASP A 17 -6.55 -5.98 1.49
CA ASP A 17 -5.62 -5.81 2.61
C ASP A 17 -4.30 -5.24 2.08
N TYR A 18 -4.15 -3.92 2.12
CA TYR A 18 -2.99 -3.20 1.62
C TYR A 18 -1.69 -3.59 2.33
N THR A 19 -1.76 -4.12 3.56
CA THR A 19 -0.59 -4.51 4.35
C THR A 19 0.23 -5.60 3.65
N LYS A 20 -0.44 -6.55 2.97
CA LYS A 20 0.23 -7.63 2.21
C LYS A 20 1.01 -7.08 1.02
N TYR A 21 0.55 -5.98 0.44
CA TYR A 21 1.19 -5.33 -0.70
C TYR A 21 2.36 -4.46 -0.30
N ILE A 22 2.34 -3.87 0.90
CA ILE A 22 3.48 -3.13 1.45
C ILE A 22 4.69 -4.07 1.58
N GLN A 23 4.49 -5.22 2.23
CA GLN A 23 5.55 -6.22 2.37
C GLN A 23 6.01 -6.73 1.00
N LYS A 24 5.08 -7.09 0.11
CA LYS A 24 5.42 -7.60 -1.22
C LYS A 24 6.23 -6.58 -2.03
N ALA A 25 5.79 -5.32 -2.09
CA ALA A 25 6.48 -4.28 -2.85
C ALA A 25 7.89 -4.02 -2.32
N ALA A 26 8.06 -3.98 -1.00
CA ALA A 26 9.36 -3.79 -0.37
C ALA A 26 10.32 -4.96 -0.68
N LEU A 27 9.84 -6.21 -0.58
CA LEU A 27 10.65 -7.39 -0.90
C LEU A 27 11.02 -7.50 -2.39
N LEU A 28 10.21 -6.91 -3.28
CA LEU A 28 10.50 -6.83 -4.71
C LEU A 28 11.42 -5.64 -5.08
N GLY A 29 11.80 -4.80 -4.11
CA GLY A 29 12.71 -3.68 -4.31
C GLY A 29 12.06 -2.37 -4.76
N PHE A 30 10.74 -2.23 -4.66
CA PHE A 30 10.07 -0.96 -4.93
C PHE A 30 10.24 0.02 -3.75
N ASP A 31 10.29 1.30 -4.08
CA ASP A 31 10.31 2.38 -3.09
C ASP A 31 8.90 2.82 -2.67
N ILE A 32 7.94 2.67 -3.57
CA ILE A 32 6.59 3.24 -3.44
C ILE A 32 5.54 2.17 -3.74
N LEU A 33 4.49 2.13 -2.92
CA LEU A 33 3.24 1.43 -3.23
C LEU A 33 2.13 2.47 -3.35
N GLU A 34 1.45 2.47 -4.48
CA GLU A 34 0.31 3.33 -4.72
C GLU A 34 -1.01 2.60 -4.43
N LEU A 35 -1.87 3.27 -3.65
CA LEU A 35 -3.17 2.77 -3.20
C LEU A 35 -4.31 3.49 -3.92
N SER A 36 -5.51 2.89 -3.98
CA SER A 36 -6.69 3.53 -4.56
C SER A 36 -7.35 4.51 -3.61
N CYS A 37 -7.62 5.73 -4.08
CA CYS A 37 -8.44 6.72 -3.38
C CYS A 37 -9.89 6.26 -3.19
N ALA A 38 -10.41 5.42 -4.09
CA ALA A 38 -11.80 4.97 -4.11
C ALA A 38 -12.21 4.10 -2.90
N SER A 39 -11.24 3.74 -2.05
CA SER A 39 -11.46 2.91 -0.86
C SER A 39 -11.03 3.59 0.43
N LEU A 40 -10.52 4.83 0.39
CA LEU A 40 -9.98 5.52 1.56
C LEU A 40 -11.05 5.86 2.60
N ASP A 41 -12.28 6.13 2.15
CA ASP A 41 -13.45 6.36 3.00
C ASP A 41 -13.86 5.12 3.80
N GLN A 42 -13.49 3.93 3.32
CA GLN A 42 -13.80 2.65 3.93
C GLN A 42 -12.71 2.17 4.91
N ILE A 43 -11.55 2.84 4.97
CA ILE A 43 -10.45 2.44 5.85
C ILE A 43 -10.71 2.94 7.26
N SER A 44 -10.80 2.01 8.21
CA SER A 44 -10.92 2.35 9.63
C SER A 44 -9.63 2.98 10.17
N LYS A 45 -9.74 3.79 11.23
CA LYS A 45 -8.56 4.36 11.92
C LYS A 45 -7.54 3.29 12.34
N LYS A 46 -8.02 2.10 12.74
CA LYS A 46 -7.16 0.96 13.10
C LYS A 46 -6.35 0.44 11.91
N GLU A 47 -6.96 0.38 10.73
CA GLU A 47 -6.27 -0.02 9.50
C GLU A 47 -5.26 1.02 9.05
N VAL A 48 -5.59 2.32 9.16
CA VAL A 48 -4.62 3.40 8.90
C VAL A 48 -3.37 3.24 9.77
N GLU A 49 -3.52 2.96 11.06
CA GLU A 49 -2.38 2.73 11.96
C GLU A 49 -1.58 1.46 11.60
N LYS A 50 -2.26 0.38 11.17
CA LYS A 50 -1.58 -0.82 10.65
C LYS A 50 -0.75 -0.50 9.41
N LEU A 51 -1.29 0.27 8.46
CA LEU A 51 -0.57 0.66 7.25
C LEU A 51 0.62 1.56 7.54
N LYS A 52 0.48 2.48 8.50
CA LYS A 52 1.60 3.31 8.98
C LYS A 52 2.69 2.45 9.62
N ALA A 53 2.33 1.50 10.48
CA ALA A 53 3.30 0.59 11.09
C ALA A 53 4.03 -0.24 10.01
N ALA A 54 3.28 -0.84 9.08
CA ALA A 54 3.84 -1.66 8.01
C ALA A 54 4.77 -0.86 7.10
N LYS A 55 4.37 0.31 6.62
CA LYS A 55 5.22 1.12 5.72
C LYS A 55 6.52 1.52 6.42
N ASN A 56 6.48 1.80 7.72
CA ASN A 56 7.66 2.16 8.51
C ASN A 56 8.59 0.95 8.72
N SER A 57 8.04 -0.22 9.05
CA SER A 57 8.82 -1.45 9.21
C SER A 57 9.53 -1.87 7.92
N TYR A 58 8.91 -1.63 6.76
CA TYR A 58 9.46 -2.01 5.45
C TYR A 58 10.17 -0.86 4.72
N GLY A 59 10.27 0.34 5.31
CA GLY A 59 10.94 1.49 4.70
C GLY A 59 10.29 1.98 3.39
N LEU A 60 8.99 1.72 3.20
CA LEU A 60 8.27 1.93 1.95
C LEU A 60 7.41 3.19 2.02
N LYS A 61 7.30 3.93 0.91
CA LYS A 61 6.43 5.11 0.81
C LYS A 61 5.07 4.73 0.24
N LEU A 62 4.00 5.32 0.78
CA LEU A 62 2.65 5.18 0.26
C LEU A 62 2.25 6.43 -0.52
N THR A 63 1.67 6.25 -1.71
CA THR A 63 0.95 7.28 -2.48
C THR A 63 -0.50 6.84 -2.69
N ALA A 64 -1.38 7.77 -3.05
CA ALA A 64 -2.79 7.48 -3.32
C ALA A 64 -3.22 8.20 -4.60
N GLY A 65 -3.98 7.47 -5.44
CA GLY A 65 -4.49 7.90 -6.74
C GLY A 65 -5.90 7.38 -7.00
#